data_AF-A0A6I6S119-F1
#
_entry.id   AF-A0A6I6S119-F1
#
_cell.length_a   1.000
_cell.length_b   1.000
_cell.length_c   1.000
_cell.angle_alpha   90.00
_cell.angle_beta   90.00
_cell.angle_gamma   90.00
#
_symmetry.space_group_name_H-M   'P 1'
#
loop_
_entity.id
_entity.type
_entity.pdbx_description
1 polymer ?
#
loop_
_entity_poly.entity_id
_entity_poly.type
_entity_poly.pdbx_seq_one_letter_code
_entity_poly.pdbx_strand_id
1 'polypeptide(L)'
;MLQRTRETPAGIDVVKAIGTVSKSDYETVVEPLVEDARREGRRLRVLCEIGPEFRSFTPAAGWEDLKIAPSAMRLCEGCAVVSDARWIRGTTRLTRFVMPCPVHVFSTRERDEALQWLVSLPESPGIAHRLLTDSRVLVVEVQHPLRTQDFDALAATADNWLRTHDALAGVVIHTREFPGWENIGSLIRHARFIRDHRRKVERIALAADGKVAALVPQLANHFVHADVRRFAYDELDDALAWATGPETQRPGEAR
;
A
#
# COMPACT_ATOMS: atom_id res chain seq x y z
N MET A 1 11.43 -7.33 -25.59
CA MET A 1 12.78 -7.34 -24.99
C MET A 1 12.82 -6.39 -23.81
N LEU A 2 13.33 -6.85 -22.67
CA LEU A 2 13.63 -6.01 -21.52
C LEU A 2 15.14 -5.76 -21.45
N GLN A 3 15.53 -4.53 -21.08
CA GLN A 3 16.92 -4.15 -20.84
C GLN A 3 17.02 -3.49 -19.48
N ARG A 4 18.03 -3.85 -18.69
CA ARG A 4 18.32 -3.20 -17.39
C ARG A 4 19.51 -2.28 -17.55
N THR A 5 19.36 -1.07 -17.05
CA THR A 5 20.46 -0.11 -16.92
C THR A 5 20.52 0.36 -15.47
N ARG A 6 21.74 0.47 -14.91
CA ARG A 6 21.98 1.13 -13.63
C ARG A 6 22.46 2.55 -13.94
N GLU A 7 21.54 3.48 -14.18
CA GLU A 7 21.88 4.90 -14.29
C GLU A 7 21.45 5.65 -13.03
N THR A 8 22.40 6.43 -12.51
CA THR A 8 22.35 7.33 -11.34
C THR A 8 21.04 8.13 -11.27
N PRO A 9 20.34 8.20 -10.12
CA PRO A 9 20.81 8.14 -8.72
C PRO A 9 21.00 6.74 -8.11
N ALA A 10 21.83 6.64 -7.06
CA ALA A 10 21.99 5.38 -6.31
C ALA A 10 20.63 4.87 -5.80
N GLY A 11 20.37 3.57 -5.94
CA GLY A 11 19.15 2.93 -5.46
C GLY A 11 17.98 2.89 -6.44
N ILE A 12 18.12 3.45 -7.66
CA ILE A 12 17.11 3.34 -8.73
C ILE A 12 17.57 2.33 -9.79
N ASP A 13 16.71 1.37 -10.09
CA ASP A 13 16.90 0.40 -11.18
C ASP A 13 16.09 0.84 -12.41
N VAL A 14 16.75 1.03 -13.56
CA VAL A 14 16.08 1.40 -14.81
C VAL A 14 15.83 0.13 -15.64
N VAL A 15 14.59 -0.05 -16.08
CA VAL A 15 14.18 -1.14 -16.96
C VAL A 15 13.53 -0.55 -18.21
N LYS A 16 14.06 -0.88 -19.39
CA LYS A 16 13.53 -0.41 -20.67
C LYS A 16 12.82 -1.55 -21.39
N ALA A 17 11.58 -1.32 -21.78
CA ALA A 17 10.77 -2.24 -22.56
C ALA A 17 10.77 -1.82 -24.05
N ILE A 18 11.23 -2.73 -24.90
CA ILE A 18 11.36 -2.53 -26.36
C ILE A 18 10.68 -3.68 -27.09
N GLY A 19 9.86 -3.38 -28.10
CA GLY A 19 9.21 -4.40 -28.92
C GLY A 19 8.15 -5.20 -28.17
N THR A 20 8.17 -6.51 -28.35
CA THR A 20 7.30 -7.44 -27.61
C THR A 20 8.03 -8.00 -26.41
N VAL A 21 7.46 -7.86 -25.21
CA VAL A 21 8.03 -8.44 -23.99
C VAL A 21 7.55 -9.88 -23.82
N SER A 22 8.50 -10.79 -23.60
CA SER A 22 8.27 -12.21 -23.36
C SER A 22 8.42 -12.57 -21.88
N LYS A 23 7.98 -13.77 -21.50
CA LYS A 23 8.23 -14.32 -20.16
C LYS A 23 9.73 -14.48 -19.87
N SER A 24 10.51 -14.92 -20.87
CA SER A 24 11.96 -15.06 -20.75
C SER A 24 12.66 -13.72 -20.48
N ASP A 25 12.18 -12.63 -21.11
CA ASP A 25 12.69 -11.28 -20.80
C ASP A 25 12.48 -10.94 -19.31
N TYR A 26 11.35 -11.35 -18.72
CA TYR A 26 11.06 -11.12 -17.31
C TYR A 26 11.98 -11.93 -16.40
N GLU A 27 12.10 -13.25 -16.66
CA GLU A 27 12.94 -14.18 -15.89
C GLU A 27 14.43 -13.79 -15.94
N THR A 28 14.89 -13.21 -17.05
CA THR A 28 16.30 -12.83 -17.23
C THR A 28 16.65 -11.43 -16.72
N VAL A 29 15.66 -10.53 -16.58
CA VAL A 29 15.90 -9.12 -16.24
C VAL A 29 15.31 -8.72 -14.90
N VAL A 30 14.04 -9.07 -14.66
CA VAL A 30 13.30 -8.64 -13.47
C VAL A 30 13.60 -9.55 -12.29
N GLU A 31 13.63 -10.87 -12.47
CA GLU A 31 13.91 -11.80 -11.36
C GLU A 31 15.31 -11.58 -10.75
N PRO A 32 16.40 -11.42 -11.52
CA PRO A 32 17.72 -11.18 -10.94
C PRO A 32 17.80 -9.84 -10.21
N LEU A 33 17.09 -8.81 -10.70
CA LEU A 33 16.99 -7.51 -10.04
C LEU A 33 16.33 -7.62 -8.66
N VAL A 34 15.32 -8.48 -8.54
CA VAL A 34 14.60 -8.75 -7.29
C VAL A 34 15.49 -9.53 -6.32
N GLU A 35 16.20 -10.54 -6.81
CA GLU A 35 17.12 -11.33 -5.99
C GLU A 35 18.35 -10.52 -5.53
N ASP A 36 18.90 -9.64 -6.38
CA ASP A 36 19.95 -8.68 -6.00
C ASP A 36 19.48 -7.80 -4.84
N ALA A 37 18.32 -7.17 -4.99
CA ALA A 37 17.78 -6.28 -3.97
C ALA A 37 17.51 -7.01 -2.65
N ARG A 38 17.00 -8.24 -2.73
CA ARG A 38 16.77 -9.09 -1.56
C ARG A 38 18.07 -9.43 -0.82
N ARG A 39 19.12 -9.77 -1.56
CA ARG A 39 20.44 -10.12 -1.01
C ARG A 39 21.10 -8.93 -0.33
N GLU A 40 20.95 -7.75 -0.92
CA GLU A 40 21.47 -6.48 -0.40
C GLU A 40 20.60 -5.90 0.72
N GLY A 41 19.45 -6.52 1.03
CA GLY A 41 18.49 -6.00 2.01
C GLY A 41 17.90 -4.63 1.63
N ARG A 42 18.03 -4.24 0.36
CA ARG A 42 17.57 -2.94 -0.14
C ARG A 42 16.19 -3.06 -0.76
N ARG A 43 15.50 -1.93 -0.82
CA ARG A 43 14.24 -1.78 -1.53
C ARG A 43 14.47 -1.39 -2.98
N LEU A 44 13.47 -1.66 -3.82
CA LEU A 44 13.51 -1.42 -5.25
C LEU A 44 12.76 -0.13 -5.59
N ARG A 45 13.46 0.81 -6.22
CA ARG A 45 12.83 1.94 -6.92
C ARG A 45 13.07 1.72 -8.40
N VAL A 46 12.00 1.62 -9.18
CA VAL A 46 12.10 1.19 -10.59
C VAL A 46 11.64 2.29 -11.51
N LEU A 47 12.48 2.67 -12.48
CA LEU A 47 12.08 3.48 -13.63
C LEU A 47 11.84 2.55 -14.82
N CYS A 48 10.60 2.39 -15.24
CA CYS A 48 10.22 1.61 -16.40
C CYS A 48 10.06 2.52 -17.63
N GLU A 49 10.96 2.43 -18.60
CA GLU A 49 10.87 3.18 -19.85
C GLU A 49 10.16 2.35 -20.92
N ILE A 50 9.04 2.85 -21.42
CA ILE A 50 8.27 2.16 -22.47
C ILE A 50 8.23 3.05 -23.71
N GLY A 51 9.08 2.70 -24.68
CA GLY A 51 9.18 3.43 -25.95
C GLY A 51 8.03 3.16 -26.92
N PRO A 52 7.94 3.91 -28.02
CA PRO A 52 6.92 3.73 -29.06
C PRO A 52 7.02 2.37 -29.77
N GLU A 53 8.16 1.69 -29.65
CA GLU A 53 8.38 0.36 -30.18
C GLU A 53 7.70 -0.73 -29.37
N PHE A 54 7.20 -0.43 -28.17
CA PHE A 54 6.43 -1.39 -27.40
C PHE A 54 5.10 -1.69 -28.09
N ARG A 55 4.86 -2.96 -28.43
CA ARG A 55 3.67 -3.38 -29.17
C ARG A 55 2.66 -4.10 -28.30
N SER A 56 3.13 -5.07 -27.52
CA SER A 56 2.29 -5.86 -26.61
C SER A 56 3.18 -6.71 -25.70
N PHE A 57 2.55 -7.34 -24.71
CA PHE A 57 3.08 -8.60 -24.18
C PHE A 57 2.75 -9.73 -25.15
N THR A 58 3.57 -10.79 -25.18
CA THR A 58 3.18 -12.01 -25.92
C THR A 58 1.91 -12.62 -25.30
N PRO A 59 1.06 -13.34 -26.06
CA PRO A 59 -0.13 -14.01 -25.50
C PRO A 59 0.17 -14.99 -24.36
N ALA A 60 1.34 -15.65 -24.39
CA ALA A 60 1.87 -16.49 -23.30
C ALA A 60 2.55 -15.70 -22.17
N ALA A 61 2.65 -14.38 -22.31
CA ALA A 61 3.07 -13.41 -21.30
C ALA A 61 1.91 -12.47 -20.95
N GLY A 62 0.66 -12.95 -21.07
CA GLY A 62 -0.51 -12.24 -20.58
C GLY A 62 -0.29 -11.82 -19.13
N TRP A 63 -0.87 -10.70 -18.71
CA TRP A 63 -0.72 -10.18 -17.35
C TRP A 63 -1.09 -11.22 -16.26
N GLU A 64 -1.88 -12.23 -16.63
CA GLU A 64 -2.23 -13.40 -15.79
C GLU A 64 -1.06 -14.39 -15.59
N ASP A 65 -0.18 -14.56 -16.58
CA ASP A 65 1.01 -15.42 -16.54
C ASP A 65 2.31 -14.67 -16.21
N LEU A 66 2.32 -13.36 -16.49
CA LEU A 66 3.30 -12.41 -15.97
C LEU A 66 2.99 -12.20 -14.48
N LYS A 67 3.23 -13.22 -13.67
CA LYS A 67 3.35 -13.09 -12.22
C LYS A 67 4.42 -12.03 -12.00
N ILE A 68 4.03 -10.76 -11.86
CA ILE A 68 4.87 -9.81 -11.13
C ILE A 68 5.10 -10.53 -9.82
N ALA A 69 6.32 -11.01 -9.61
CA ALA A 69 6.56 -11.99 -8.57
C ALA A 69 6.05 -11.39 -7.26
N PRO A 70 5.20 -12.08 -6.48
CA PRO A 70 4.72 -11.57 -5.20
C PRO A 70 5.86 -11.08 -4.29
N SER A 71 7.06 -11.62 -4.48
CA SER A 71 8.33 -11.17 -3.91
C SER A 71 8.80 -9.80 -4.43
N ALA A 72 8.81 -9.57 -5.74
CA ALA A 72 9.15 -8.29 -6.37
C ALA A 72 8.21 -7.17 -5.89
N MET A 73 6.93 -7.48 -5.79
CA MET A 73 5.88 -6.59 -5.30
C MET A 73 6.10 -6.13 -3.86
N ARG A 74 6.65 -6.99 -2.99
CA ARG A 74 6.95 -6.69 -1.59
C ARG A 74 8.25 -5.88 -1.39
N LEU A 75 9.11 -5.83 -2.40
CA LEU A 75 10.38 -5.10 -2.34
C LEU A 75 10.29 -3.73 -3.01
N CYS A 76 9.28 -3.50 -3.86
CA CYS A 76 9.11 -2.27 -4.60
C CYS A 76 8.64 -1.11 -3.69
N GLU A 77 9.45 -0.07 -3.59
CA GLU A 77 9.13 1.20 -2.94
C GLU A 77 8.36 2.14 -3.86
N GLY A 78 8.58 2.05 -5.16
CA GLY A 78 7.86 2.84 -6.15
C GLY A 78 8.29 2.52 -7.57
N CYS A 79 7.36 2.71 -8.49
CA CYS A 79 7.59 2.47 -9.92
C CYS A 79 7.17 3.71 -10.72
N ALA A 80 8.13 4.33 -11.40
CA ALA A 80 7.84 5.39 -12.35
C ALA A 80 7.83 4.80 -13.75
N VAL A 81 6.78 5.06 -14.52
CA VAL A 81 6.68 4.60 -15.91
C VAL A 81 6.82 5.80 -16.83
N VAL A 82 7.80 5.79 -17.73
CA VAL A 82 8.07 6.87 -18.67
C VAL A 82 7.61 6.43 -20.06
N SER A 83 6.55 7.06 -20.58
CA SER A 83 6.02 6.75 -21.91
C SER A 83 5.09 7.82 -22.48
N ASP A 84 5.22 8.09 -23.78
CA ASP A 84 4.27 8.92 -24.54
C ASP A 84 3.14 8.12 -25.19
N ALA A 85 3.11 6.79 -25.04
CA ALA A 85 2.08 5.98 -25.65
C ALA A 85 0.70 6.27 -25.03
N ARG A 86 -0.25 6.72 -25.86
CA ARG A 86 -1.59 7.14 -25.41
C ARG A 86 -2.35 6.06 -24.65
N TRP A 87 -2.21 4.80 -25.04
CA TRP A 87 -2.88 3.68 -24.36
C TRP A 87 -2.29 3.45 -22.96
N ILE A 88 -0.98 3.64 -22.75
CA ILE A 88 -0.32 3.60 -21.43
C ILE A 88 -0.82 4.76 -20.58
N ARG A 89 -0.84 5.98 -21.13
CA ARG A 89 -1.35 7.16 -20.42
C ARG A 89 -2.84 7.06 -20.07
N GLY A 90 -3.62 6.29 -20.85
CA GLY A 90 -5.05 6.07 -20.63
C GLY A 90 -5.37 4.91 -19.67
N THR A 91 -4.52 3.89 -19.59
CA THR A 91 -4.75 2.69 -18.74
C THR A 91 -4.23 2.85 -17.30
N THR A 92 -3.50 3.93 -17.00
CA THR A 92 -2.89 4.21 -15.69
C THR A 92 -3.83 4.11 -14.51
N ARG A 93 -5.12 4.47 -14.71
CA ARG A 93 -6.13 4.40 -13.64
C ARG A 93 -6.42 2.97 -13.19
N LEU A 94 -6.30 2.00 -14.09
CA LEU A 94 -6.54 0.58 -13.78
C LEU A 94 -5.28 -0.10 -13.22
N THR A 95 -4.09 0.23 -13.72
CA THR A 95 -2.81 -0.34 -13.26
C THR A 95 -2.45 0.10 -11.84
N ARG A 96 -2.79 1.34 -11.44
CA ARG A 96 -2.65 1.81 -10.06
C ARG A 96 -3.45 0.96 -9.07
N PHE A 97 -4.59 0.41 -9.50
CA PHE A 97 -5.44 -0.44 -8.66
C PHE A 97 -4.82 -1.83 -8.40
N VAL A 98 -3.81 -2.25 -9.17
CA VAL A 98 -3.24 -3.62 -9.09
C VAL A 98 -1.88 -3.64 -8.39
N MET A 99 -1.14 -2.52 -8.38
CA MET A 99 0.23 -2.48 -7.88
C MET A 99 0.30 -2.12 -6.37
N PRO A 100 1.13 -2.82 -5.57
CA PRO A 100 1.24 -2.62 -4.11
C PRO A 100 2.19 -1.48 -3.68
N CYS A 101 2.74 -0.77 -4.66
CA CYS A 101 3.63 0.38 -4.48
C CYS A 101 3.07 1.59 -5.23
N PRO A 102 3.44 2.82 -4.84
CA PRO A 102 3.16 4.01 -5.63
C PRO A 102 3.61 3.82 -7.09
N VAL A 103 2.70 4.07 -8.03
CA VAL A 103 2.99 4.09 -9.45
C VAL A 103 2.63 5.45 -10.03
N HIS A 104 3.55 6.05 -10.76
CA HIS A 104 3.32 7.30 -11.47
C HIS A 104 3.78 7.19 -12.93
N VAL A 105 2.98 7.73 -13.86
CA VAL A 105 3.33 7.74 -15.29
C VAL A 105 3.75 9.16 -15.67
N PHE A 106 4.89 9.25 -16.34
CA PHE A 106 5.49 10.48 -16.85
C PHE A 106 5.58 10.38 -18.37
N SER A 107 5.53 11.53 -19.06
CA SER A 107 5.87 11.60 -20.47
C SER A 107 7.37 11.35 -20.67
N THR A 108 7.79 11.03 -21.90
CA THR A 108 9.21 10.79 -22.20
C THR A 108 10.08 12.03 -21.94
N ARG A 109 9.47 13.22 -21.94
CA ARG A 109 10.14 14.50 -21.63
C ARG A 109 10.32 14.74 -20.13
N GLU A 110 9.51 14.11 -19.29
CA GLU A 110 9.51 14.24 -17.83
C GLU A 110 10.35 13.14 -17.16
N ARG A 111 11.28 12.51 -17.90
CA ARG A 111 12.14 11.43 -17.36
C ARG A 111 12.90 11.86 -16.11
N ASP A 112 13.44 13.07 -16.10
CA ASP A 112 14.20 13.58 -14.95
C ASP A 112 13.29 13.85 -13.74
N GLU A 113 12.07 14.31 -13.98
CA GLU A 113 11.05 14.47 -12.93
C GLU A 113 10.64 13.11 -12.36
N ALA A 114 10.57 12.07 -13.20
CA ALA A 114 10.29 10.70 -12.79
C ALA A 114 11.39 10.16 -11.84
N LEU A 115 12.65 10.43 -12.15
CA LEU A 115 13.78 10.10 -11.29
C LEU A 115 13.74 10.88 -9.97
N GLN A 116 13.47 12.18 -10.02
CA GLN A 116 13.34 13.02 -8.82
C GLN A 116 12.19 12.56 -7.92
N TRP A 117 11.06 12.17 -8.51
CA TRP A 117 9.93 11.60 -7.78
C TRP A 117 10.31 10.28 -7.10
N LEU A 118 11.04 9.39 -7.79
CA LEU A 118 11.53 8.15 -7.17
C LEU A 118 12.51 8.42 -6.02
N VAL A 119 13.38 9.42 -6.14
CA VAL A 119 14.30 9.82 -5.04
C VAL A 119 13.54 10.39 -3.85
N SER A 120 12.50 11.19 -4.08
CA SER A 120 11.72 11.82 -3.01
C SER A 120 10.81 10.85 -2.26
N LEU A 121 10.67 9.61 -2.73
CA LEU A 121 9.95 8.58 -1.99
C LEU A 121 10.63 8.35 -0.62
N PRO A 122 9.85 8.36 0.48
CA PRO A 122 10.40 8.13 1.81
C PRO A 122 10.93 6.70 1.95
N GLU A 123 12.17 6.57 2.42
CA GLU A 123 12.85 5.29 2.72
C GLU A 123 12.19 4.53 3.88
N SER A 124 11.45 5.23 4.75
CA SER A 124 10.82 4.68 5.95
C SER A 124 9.37 4.22 5.72
N PRO A 125 8.83 3.25 6.49
CA PRO A 125 7.44 2.78 6.40
C PRO A 125 6.43 3.93 6.39
N GLY A 126 5.33 3.79 5.63
CA GLY A 126 4.29 4.82 5.61
C GLY A 126 3.45 4.88 6.89
N ILE A 127 3.64 3.87 7.76
CA ILE A 127 2.94 3.65 9.02
C ILE A 127 3.97 3.48 10.14
N ALA A 128 3.79 4.21 11.23
CA ALA A 128 4.27 3.79 12.54
C ALA A 128 3.09 3.21 13.32
N HIS A 129 3.29 2.11 14.04
CA HIS A 129 2.23 1.55 14.87
C HIS A 129 2.77 1.09 16.22
N ARG A 130 1.94 1.23 17.24
CA ARG A 130 2.25 0.79 18.61
C ARG A 130 1.01 0.21 19.26
N LEU A 131 1.20 -0.89 19.97
CA LEU A 131 0.14 -1.52 20.76
C LEU A 131 0.26 -1.06 22.21
N LEU A 132 -0.75 -0.34 22.69
CA LEU A 132 -0.92 -0.02 24.09
C LEU A 132 -1.50 -1.24 24.79
N THR A 133 -0.65 -2.06 25.41
CA THR A 133 -1.05 -3.34 26.00
C THR A 133 -2.03 -3.18 27.16
N ASP A 134 -1.82 -2.18 28.02
CA ASP A 134 -2.67 -1.94 29.20
C ASP A 134 -4.11 -1.57 28.81
N SER A 135 -4.24 -0.87 27.69
CA SER A 135 -5.52 -0.39 27.17
C SER A 135 -6.05 -1.26 26.03
N ARG A 136 -5.26 -2.22 25.55
CA ARG A 136 -5.55 -3.11 24.41
C ARG A 136 -5.91 -2.33 23.13
N VAL A 137 -5.25 -1.18 22.94
CA VAL A 137 -5.49 -0.26 21.82
C VAL A 137 -4.29 -0.26 20.87
N LEU A 138 -4.55 -0.50 19.58
CA LEU A 138 -3.55 -0.38 18.53
C LEU A 138 -3.59 1.03 17.94
N VAL A 139 -2.51 1.79 18.11
CA VAL A 139 -2.36 3.12 17.53
C VAL A 139 -1.58 3.01 16.23
N VAL A 140 -2.12 3.59 15.16
CA VAL A 140 -1.61 3.54 13.80
C VAL A 140 -1.43 4.98 13.33
N GLU A 141 -0.19 5.43 13.23
CA GLU A 141 0.18 6.75 12.75
C GLU A 141 0.57 6.67 11.28
N VAL A 142 -0.19 7.35 10.43
CA VAL A 142 0.03 7.37 8.98
C VAL A 142 0.67 8.71 8.62
N GLN A 143 1.89 8.65 8.10
CA GLN A 143 2.66 9.84 7.70
C GLN A 143 2.75 9.96 6.17
N HIS A 144 2.67 8.85 5.46
CA HIS A 144 2.88 8.78 4.01
C HIS A 144 1.89 7.80 3.34
N PRO A 145 1.78 7.84 1.99
CA PRO A 145 1.02 6.84 1.25
C PRO A 145 1.30 5.40 1.68
N LEU A 146 0.23 4.71 2.07
CA LEU A 146 0.28 3.36 2.62
C LEU A 146 0.68 2.33 1.56
N ARG A 147 1.62 1.45 1.91
CA ARG A 147 2.09 0.33 1.09
C ARG A 147 1.57 -0.99 1.65
N THR A 148 1.46 -2.05 0.84
CA THR A 148 0.99 -3.37 1.31
C THR A 148 1.81 -3.93 2.46
N GLN A 149 3.13 -3.74 2.42
CA GLN A 149 4.05 -4.18 3.48
C GLN A 149 3.83 -3.48 4.83
N ASP A 150 3.35 -2.24 4.82
CA ASP A 150 3.03 -1.52 6.06
C ASP A 150 1.83 -2.20 6.76
N PHE A 151 0.89 -2.75 5.97
CA PHE A 151 -0.22 -3.55 6.51
C PHE A 151 0.22 -4.93 6.99
N ASP A 152 1.22 -5.56 6.40
CA ASP A 152 1.75 -6.84 6.88
C ASP A 152 2.40 -6.70 8.26
N ALA A 153 3.13 -5.59 8.50
CA ALA A 153 3.72 -5.30 9.81
C ALA A 153 2.67 -4.98 10.87
N LEU A 154 1.64 -4.20 10.49
CA LEU A 154 0.47 -3.95 11.32
C LEU A 154 -0.26 -5.26 11.65
N ALA A 155 -0.41 -6.13 10.65
CA ALA A 155 -1.08 -7.42 10.76
C ALA A 155 -0.38 -8.32 11.76
N ALA A 156 0.93 -8.52 11.60
CA ALA A 156 1.73 -9.33 12.50
C ALA A 156 1.63 -8.87 13.96
N THR A 157 1.52 -7.56 14.19
CA THR A 157 1.41 -7.00 15.55
C THR A 157 0.07 -7.33 16.20
N ALA A 158 -1.02 -7.13 15.47
CA ALA A 158 -2.34 -7.49 15.96
C ALA A 158 -2.54 -9.01 16.07
N ASP A 159 -2.05 -9.80 15.11
CA ASP A 159 -2.11 -11.27 15.14
C ASP A 159 -1.38 -11.83 16.38
N ASN A 160 -0.20 -11.27 16.71
CA ASN A 160 0.55 -11.70 17.89
C ASN A 160 -0.20 -11.39 19.19
N TRP A 161 -0.89 -10.26 19.26
CA TRP A 161 -1.76 -9.93 20.39
C TRP A 161 -2.95 -10.90 20.50
N LEU A 162 -3.67 -11.07 19.38
CA LEU A 162 -4.90 -11.86 19.29
C LEU A 162 -4.69 -13.37 19.38
N ARG A 163 -3.43 -13.83 19.45
CA ARG A 163 -3.06 -15.20 19.81
C ARG A 163 -3.26 -15.49 21.29
N THR A 164 -3.15 -14.48 22.14
CA THR A 164 -3.19 -14.61 23.61
C THR A 164 -4.34 -13.82 24.25
N HIS A 165 -5.00 -12.97 23.47
CA HIS A 165 -6.10 -12.12 23.90
C HIS A 165 -7.27 -12.26 22.93
N ASP A 166 -8.49 -12.16 23.43
CA ASP A 166 -9.70 -12.42 22.64
C ASP A 166 -10.02 -11.27 21.65
N ALA A 167 -9.66 -10.04 22.02
CA ALA A 167 -9.99 -8.84 21.25
C ALA A 167 -9.00 -7.67 21.48
N LEU A 168 -9.05 -6.71 20.56
CA LEU A 168 -8.57 -5.34 20.74
C LEU A 168 -9.75 -4.47 21.16
N ALA A 169 -9.57 -3.69 22.23
CA ALA A 169 -10.58 -2.73 22.69
C ALA A 169 -10.80 -1.64 21.62
N GLY A 170 -9.73 -1.24 20.93
CA GLY A 170 -9.88 -0.36 19.79
C GLY A 170 -8.64 -0.22 18.93
N VAL A 171 -8.85 0.40 17.77
CA VAL A 171 -7.80 0.83 16.85
C VAL A 171 -7.93 2.34 16.66
N VAL A 172 -6.83 3.08 16.85
CA VAL A 172 -6.77 4.52 16.60
C VAL A 172 -5.92 4.76 15.37
N ILE A 173 -6.48 5.41 14.36
CA ILE A 173 -5.79 5.81 13.14
C ILE A 173 -5.55 7.32 13.21
N HIS A 174 -4.29 7.74 13.26
CA HIS A 174 -3.86 9.13 13.37
C HIS A 174 -3.15 9.58 12.09
N THR A 175 -3.67 10.59 11.40
CA THR A 175 -3.12 11.03 10.09
C THR A 175 -3.51 12.47 9.77
N ARG A 176 -2.55 13.31 9.34
CA ARG A 176 -2.84 14.72 8.96
C ARG A 176 -3.65 14.82 7.68
N GLU A 177 -3.14 14.19 6.63
CA GLU A 177 -3.80 14.09 5.34
C GLU A 177 -3.86 12.63 4.94
N PHE A 178 -5.05 12.16 4.60
CA PHE A 178 -5.17 10.78 4.12
C PHE A 178 -4.65 10.71 2.68
N PRO A 179 -3.64 9.87 2.36
CA PRO A 179 -2.93 9.87 1.07
C PRO A 179 -3.73 9.36 -0.15
N GLY A 180 -5.06 9.40 -0.11
CA GLY A 180 -5.95 9.08 -1.22
C GLY A 180 -6.47 7.63 -1.23
N TRP A 181 -7.72 7.49 -1.71
CA TRP A 181 -8.47 6.23 -1.81
C TRP A 181 -7.96 5.23 -2.85
N GLU A 182 -7.13 5.68 -3.79
CA GLU A 182 -6.74 4.88 -4.96
C GLU A 182 -5.94 3.62 -4.58
N ASN A 183 -5.35 3.58 -3.38
CA ASN A 183 -4.58 2.44 -2.90
C ASN A 183 -5.37 1.60 -1.86
N ILE A 184 -6.21 2.21 -1.02
CA ILE A 184 -6.95 1.51 0.07
C ILE A 184 -7.94 0.47 -0.47
N GLY A 185 -8.69 0.81 -1.54
CA GLY A 185 -9.71 -0.09 -2.11
C GLY A 185 -9.13 -1.38 -2.70
N SER A 186 -7.91 -1.32 -3.21
CA SER A 186 -7.11 -2.47 -3.67
C SER A 186 -6.48 -3.25 -2.52
N LEU A 187 -6.09 -2.53 -1.46
CA LEU A 187 -5.44 -3.05 -0.25
C LEU A 187 -6.41 -3.82 0.66
N ILE A 188 -7.65 -3.36 0.85
CA ILE A 188 -8.69 -4.09 1.62
C ILE A 188 -9.02 -5.44 0.97
N ARG A 189 -8.87 -5.58 -0.35
CA ARG A 189 -9.03 -6.87 -1.04
C ARG A 189 -7.87 -7.85 -0.78
N HIS A 190 -6.68 -7.34 -0.45
CA HIS A 190 -5.48 -8.15 -0.18
C HIS A 190 -5.24 -8.42 1.31
N ALA A 191 -5.73 -7.56 2.20
CA ALA A 191 -5.58 -7.71 3.64
C ALA A 191 -6.53 -8.79 4.18
N ARG A 192 -6.13 -10.06 3.99
CA ARG A 192 -6.67 -11.24 4.70
C ARG A 192 -6.75 -10.97 6.22
N PHE A 193 -5.77 -10.20 6.72
CA PHE A 193 -5.69 -9.64 8.06
C PHE A 193 -6.98 -8.98 8.55
N ILE A 194 -7.63 -8.11 7.76
CA ILE A 194 -8.79 -7.37 8.27
C ILE A 194 -10.05 -8.26 8.27
N ARG A 195 -10.15 -9.17 7.29
CA ARG A 195 -11.26 -10.13 7.19
C ARG A 195 -11.32 -11.10 8.36
N ASP A 196 -10.18 -11.53 8.88
CA ASP A 196 -10.09 -12.55 9.94
C ASP A 196 -10.22 -11.91 11.35
N HIS A 197 -10.02 -10.59 11.46
CA HIS A 197 -10.06 -9.85 12.73
C HIS A 197 -11.23 -8.88 12.89
N ARG A 198 -12.10 -8.71 11.89
CA ARG A 198 -13.26 -7.79 11.92
C ARG A 198 -14.27 -7.99 13.07
N ARG A 199 -14.23 -9.15 13.74
CA ARG A 199 -15.08 -9.47 14.91
C ARG A 199 -14.38 -9.24 16.25
N LYS A 200 -13.07 -8.95 16.23
CA LYS A 200 -12.20 -8.84 17.40
C LYS A 200 -11.73 -7.40 17.66
N VAL A 201 -12.34 -6.43 16.99
CA VAL A 201 -12.08 -5.00 17.17
C VAL A 201 -13.42 -4.36 17.53
N GLU A 202 -13.52 -3.78 18.72
CA GLU A 202 -14.76 -3.18 19.21
C GLU A 202 -14.93 -1.73 18.74
N ARG A 203 -13.82 -0.99 18.57
CA ARG A 203 -13.84 0.44 18.26
C ARG A 203 -12.76 0.84 17.26
N ILE A 204 -13.09 1.79 16.39
CA ILE A 204 -12.15 2.43 15.47
C ILE A 204 -12.28 3.94 15.59
N ALA A 205 -11.25 4.58 16.12
CA ALA A 205 -11.15 6.04 16.16
C ALA A 205 -10.30 6.53 14.98
N LEU A 206 -10.81 7.51 14.22
CA LEU A 206 -10.06 8.20 13.17
C LEU A 206 -9.78 9.63 13.62
N ALA A 207 -8.54 9.92 14.03
CA ALA A 207 -8.06 11.25 14.39
C ALA A 207 -7.33 11.85 13.19
N ALA A 208 -8.05 12.64 12.39
CA ALA A 208 -7.56 13.14 11.12
C ALA A 208 -8.29 14.38 10.62
N ASP A 209 -7.56 15.24 9.91
CA ASP A 209 -8.12 16.44 9.30
C ASP A 209 -8.53 16.20 7.83
N GLY A 210 -9.55 16.93 7.36
CA GLY A 210 -9.95 16.94 5.95
C GLY A 210 -10.86 15.79 5.48
N LYS A 211 -10.59 15.23 4.28
CA LYS A 211 -11.49 14.32 3.52
C LYS A 211 -11.69 12.91 4.13
N VAL A 212 -11.38 12.73 5.42
CA VAL A 212 -11.68 11.49 6.16
C VAL A 212 -13.16 11.22 6.31
N ALA A 213 -14.01 12.21 5.99
CA ALA A 213 -15.46 12.13 5.80
C ALA A 213 -15.94 10.96 4.90
N ALA A 214 -15.12 10.54 3.95
CA ALA A 214 -15.45 9.41 3.06
C ALA A 214 -15.14 8.02 3.66
N LEU A 215 -14.29 7.92 4.70
CA LEU A 215 -13.75 6.64 5.21
C LEU A 215 -14.68 5.87 6.13
N VAL A 216 -15.55 6.56 6.87
CA VAL A 216 -16.44 5.93 7.88
C VAL A 216 -17.36 4.89 7.25
N PRO A 217 -18.06 5.13 6.12
CA PRO A 217 -18.93 4.12 5.53
C PRO A 217 -18.20 2.83 5.15
N GLN A 218 -16.97 2.92 4.65
CA GLN A 218 -16.22 1.72 4.23
C GLN A 218 -15.64 0.96 5.42
N LEU A 219 -15.14 1.67 6.43
CA LEU A 219 -14.69 1.05 7.68
C LEU A 219 -15.87 0.43 8.43
N ALA A 220 -17.02 1.09 8.51
CA ALA A 220 -18.22 0.54 9.13
C ALA A 220 -18.75 -0.69 8.37
N ASN A 221 -18.74 -0.68 7.04
CA ASN A 221 -19.14 -1.84 6.23
C ASN A 221 -18.18 -3.02 6.36
N HIS A 222 -16.90 -2.75 6.63
CA HIS A 222 -15.88 -3.80 6.72
C HIS A 222 -15.73 -4.34 8.15
N PHE A 223 -15.82 -3.47 9.15
CA PHE A 223 -15.86 -3.76 10.58
C PHE A 223 -17.29 -3.63 11.10
N VAL A 224 -18.16 -4.53 10.65
CA VAL A 224 -19.60 -4.53 10.97
C VAL A 224 -19.87 -4.60 12.49
N HIS A 225 -18.88 -5.00 13.29
CA HIS A 225 -18.97 -5.10 14.75
C HIS A 225 -18.25 -3.99 15.51
N ALA A 226 -17.57 -3.07 14.81
CA ALA A 226 -16.86 -1.99 15.46
C ALA A 226 -17.64 -0.69 15.36
N ASP A 227 -17.70 0.05 16.47
CA ASP A 227 -18.12 1.45 16.43
C ASP A 227 -17.02 2.26 15.76
N VAL A 228 -17.37 3.14 14.81
CA VAL A 228 -16.41 4.01 14.13
C VAL A 228 -16.71 5.46 14.48
N ARG A 229 -15.73 6.17 15.06
CA ARG A 229 -15.84 7.59 15.41
C ARG A 229 -14.70 8.42 14.85
N ARG A 230 -15.00 9.67 14.52
CA ARG A 230 -14.03 10.66 14.05
C ARG A 230 -13.68 11.67 15.13
N PHE A 231 -12.45 12.14 15.02
CA PHE A 231 -11.82 13.18 15.82
C PHE A 231 -10.98 14.04 14.87
N ALA A 232 -10.73 15.29 15.23
CA ALA A 232 -9.73 16.10 14.55
C ALA A 232 -8.34 15.46 14.71
N TYR A 233 -7.39 15.83 13.84
CA TYR A 233 -6.02 15.33 13.95
C TYR A 233 -5.39 15.64 15.31
N ASP A 234 -5.70 16.82 15.86
CA ASP A 234 -5.14 17.30 17.14
C ASP A 234 -5.79 16.63 18.36
N GLU A 235 -6.92 15.94 18.17
CA GLU A 235 -7.73 15.29 19.23
C GLU A 235 -7.31 13.82 19.45
N LEU A 236 -6.00 13.53 19.37
CA LEU A 236 -5.48 12.16 19.53
C LEU A 236 -5.80 11.57 20.92
N ASP A 237 -5.69 12.38 21.98
CA ASP A 237 -5.95 11.93 23.34
C ASP A 237 -7.43 11.57 23.56
N ASP A 238 -8.34 12.35 22.96
CA ASP A 238 -9.78 12.06 23.00
C ASP A 238 -10.13 10.80 22.20
N ALA A 239 -9.47 10.61 21.05
CA ALA A 239 -9.59 9.41 20.23
C ALA A 239 -9.13 8.15 20.99
N LEU A 240 -8.01 8.25 21.71
CA LEU A 240 -7.51 7.19 22.58
C LEU A 240 -8.48 6.90 23.72
N ALA A 241 -8.89 7.92 24.48
CA ALA A 241 -9.82 7.75 25.58
C ALA A 241 -11.13 7.08 25.12
N TRP A 242 -11.67 7.49 23.97
CA TRP A 242 -12.87 6.86 23.41
C TRP A 242 -12.63 5.41 22.96
N ALA A 243 -11.50 5.12 22.31
CA ALA A 243 -11.13 3.77 21.89
C ALA A 243 -10.91 2.80 23.07
N THR A 244 -10.56 3.31 24.26
CA THR A 244 -10.41 2.52 25.49
C THR A 244 -11.71 2.31 26.28
N GLY A 245 -12.77 3.06 25.98
CA GLY A 245 -13.98 3.03 26.78
C GLY A 245 -14.72 1.68 26.75
N PRO A 246 -15.50 1.34 27.78
CA PRO A 246 -16.19 0.06 27.89
C PRO A 246 -17.20 -0.14 26.76
N GLU A 247 -17.35 -1.39 26.30
CA GLU A 247 -18.22 -1.85 25.21
C GLU A 247 -19.58 -1.11 25.19
N THR A 248 -19.92 -0.46 24.08
CA THR A 248 -21.18 0.27 23.97
C THR A 248 -22.32 -0.74 23.91
N GLN A 249 -23.16 -0.84 24.95
CA GLN A 249 -24.41 -1.61 24.88
C GLN A 249 -25.27 -1.07 23.74
N ARG A 250 -25.55 -1.91 22.74
CA ARG A 250 -26.41 -1.53 21.62
C ARG A 250 -27.87 -1.41 22.09
N PRO A 251 -28.60 -0.34 21.72
CA PRO A 251 -30.05 -0.32 21.87
C PRO A 251 -30.65 -1.24 20.80
N GLY A 252 -30.88 -2.50 21.15
CA GLY A 252 -31.42 -3.49 20.20
C GLY A 252 -31.53 -4.93 20.69
N GLU A 253 -31.17 -5.24 21.93
CA GLU A 253 -31.49 -6.53 22.57
C GLU A 253 -32.40 -6.28 23.78
N ALA A 254 -33.64 -5.90 23.48
CA ALA A 254 -34.75 -6.14 24.40
C ALA A 254 -35.45 -7.42 23.92
N ARG A 255 -35.51 -8.38 24.85
CA ARG A 255 -36.23 -9.66 24.84
C ARG A 255 -37.43 -9.78 23.91
#